data_AF-A0A1H3XBT6-F1
#
_entry.id   AF-A0A1H3XBT6-F1
#
_cell.length_a   1.000
_cell.length_b   1.000
_cell.length_c   1.000
_cell.angle_alpha   90.00
_cell.angle_beta   90.00
_cell.angle_gamma   90.00
#
_symmetry.space_group_name_H-M   'P 1'
#
loop_
_entity.id
_entity.type
_entity.pdbx_description
1 polymer ?
#
loop_
_entity_poly.entity_id
_entity_poly.type
_entity_poly.pdbx_seq_one_letter_code
_entity_poly.pdbx_strand_id
1 'polypeptide(L)'
;MTCYLIFFQQKVGRLKKRGDKRIPPRNLATEIDYSSYPPALFQARQNSSMALPKYITFNKHNQQMITVLFFCHLIWGLALVAFCSVGQRMSPEIPWLTAIFLALQLYSAAQLLLPALLLEQEKRSRGFYFFWFSIMVLTLLLINKISIVGIWQLPLVGVKSGLLLFTGTLIGTVLARFVNKLWEVIPICIAMALADLFSWWLGPTANFAKEIEQYYLAPVGSPPLIDIVLVKLALPNATSLVPVFGISDWIMVAFFVNVSQHYAINDNLLGLSGAGSATGTLRSRYLPVAVVALFTAVILAQSSGLFIPVLPLIATMMLLWYAVHQLRSGQSTD
;
A
#
# COMPACT_ATOMS: atom_id res chain seq x y z
N MET A 1 26.83 5.47 1.31
CA MET A 1 27.15 4.59 0.17
C MET A 1 26.89 3.14 0.57
N THR A 2 25.70 2.65 0.22
CA THR A 2 24.98 1.59 0.95
C THR A 2 25.37 0.16 0.56
N CYS A 3 26.68 -0.14 0.51
CA CYS A 3 27.21 -1.49 0.21
C CYS A 3 27.74 -2.25 1.45
N TYR A 4 27.81 -1.63 2.63
CA TYR A 4 28.75 -2.06 3.68
C TYR A 4 28.24 -3.09 4.72
N LEU A 5 26.96 -3.46 4.73
CA LEU A 5 26.38 -4.31 5.79
C LEU A 5 26.21 -5.80 5.44
N ILE A 6 26.70 -6.25 4.28
CA ILE A 6 26.41 -7.61 3.74
C ILE A 6 27.58 -8.61 3.90
N PHE A 7 28.79 -8.17 4.27
CA PHE A 7 30.01 -9.00 4.10
C PHE A 7 30.47 -9.85 5.31
N PHE A 8 29.82 -9.82 6.49
CA PHE A 8 30.49 -10.24 7.75
C PHE A 8 29.98 -11.49 8.50
N GLN A 9 29.03 -12.29 7.98
CA GLN A 9 28.39 -13.38 8.76
C GLN A 9 28.47 -14.79 8.12
N GLN A 10 29.60 -15.14 7.51
CA GLN A 10 29.79 -16.40 6.79
C GLN A 10 30.50 -17.50 7.62
N LYS A 11 29.88 -18.04 8.68
CA LYS A 11 30.28 -19.35 9.27
C LYS A 11 29.22 -19.97 10.21
N VAL A 12 29.05 -21.30 10.12
CA VAL A 12 28.19 -22.19 10.97
C VAL A 12 26.66 -22.02 10.76
N GLY A 13 25.81 -23.05 10.64
CA GLY A 13 26.05 -24.51 10.56
C GLY A 13 24.78 -25.40 10.64
N ARG A 14 24.14 -25.67 9.48
CA ARG A 14 23.39 -26.89 9.04
C ARG A 14 22.30 -27.62 9.90
N LEU A 15 21.29 -28.13 9.14
CA LEU A 15 20.24 -29.17 9.40
C LEU A 15 18.84 -28.66 9.86
N LYS A 16 17.67 -29.31 9.62
CA LYS A 16 17.23 -30.35 8.63
C LYS A 16 15.68 -30.60 8.65
N LYS A 17 14.90 -30.04 7.68
CA LYS A 17 13.56 -30.51 7.17
C LYS A 17 12.36 -30.62 8.18
N ARG A 18 11.07 -30.75 7.80
CA ARG A 18 10.19 -30.36 6.65
C ARG A 18 8.79 -30.99 6.95
N GLY A 19 7.66 -30.29 6.76
CA GLY A 19 6.34 -30.94 6.92
C GLY A 19 5.12 -30.03 6.73
N ASP A 20 4.62 -29.94 5.49
CA ASP A 20 3.37 -29.26 5.11
C ASP A 20 2.20 -30.27 5.07
N LYS A 21 0.96 -29.83 5.34
CA LYS A 21 -0.27 -30.46 4.82
C LYS A 21 -1.50 -29.54 4.92
N ARG A 22 -2.35 -29.62 3.89
CA ARG A 22 -3.42 -28.64 3.58
C ARG A 22 -4.82 -29.09 3.98
N ILE A 23 -5.69 -28.08 4.08
CA ILE A 23 -7.15 -28.11 4.20
C ILE A 23 -7.82 -28.49 2.86
N PRO A 24 -9.00 -29.14 2.87
CA PRO A 24 -10.04 -28.97 1.85
C PRO A 24 -11.29 -28.23 2.40
N PRO A 25 -12.04 -27.48 1.57
CA PRO A 25 -13.12 -26.60 2.00
C PRO A 25 -14.49 -27.30 2.09
N ARG A 26 -15.47 -26.66 2.76
CA ARG A 26 -16.87 -27.10 2.82
C ARG A 26 -17.82 -25.98 2.38
N ASN A 27 -18.60 -26.24 1.34
CA ASN A 27 -19.75 -25.42 0.97
C ASN A 27 -20.93 -25.73 1.89
N LEU A 28 -21.81 -24.76 2.16
CA LEU A 28 -23.25 -24.89 1.89
C LEU A 28 -23.91 -23.51 1.94
N ALA A 29 -24.92 -23.29 1.10
CA ALA A 29 -25.82 -22.14 1.18
C ALA A 29 -27.11 -22.56 1.90
N THR A 30 -27.76 -21.60 2.57
CA THR A 30 -29.18 -21.70 2.95
C THR A 30 -29.85 -20.36 2.73
N GLU A 31 -30.90 -20.41 1.91
CA GLU A 31 -31.80 -19.31 1.57
C GLU A 31 -32.92 -19.26 2.62
N ILE A 32 -33.29 -18.06 3.10
CA ILE A 32 -34.32 -17.87 4.13
C ILE A 32 -35.40 -16.93 3.57
N ASP A 33 -36.62 -17.45 3.48
CA ASP A 33 -37.81 -16.69 3.11
C ASP A 33 -38.31 -15.84 4.28
N TYR A 34 -38.76 -14.61 3.99
CA TYR A 34 -39.16 -13.58 4.95
C TYR A 34 -40.58 -13.04 4.71
N SER A 35 -41.46 -13.83 4.07
CA SER A 35 -42.82 -13.46 3.67
C SER A 35 -43.89 -13.45 4.79
N SER A 36 -43.61 -12.94 6.01
CA SER A 36 -44.62 -12.92 7.10
C SER A 36 -44.47 -11.86 8.22
N TYR A 37 -44.45 -10.56 7.89
CA TYR A 37 -44.62 -9.49 8.91
C TYR A 37 -45.57 -8.36 8.46
N PRO A 38 -46.56 -7.95 9.30
CA PRO A 38 -47.54 -6.90 8.96
C PRO A 38 -47.01 -5.47 9.19
N PRO A 39 -47.49 -4.44 8.45
CA PRO A 39 -46.69 -3.21 8.23
C PRO A 39 -47.00 -2.01 9.14
N ALA A 40 -47.94 -2.11 10.10
CA ALA A 40 -48.73 -0.93 10.50
C ALA A 40 -48.34 -0.17 11.79
N LEU A 41 -47.39 -0.63 12.61
CA LEU A 41 -47.16 -0.04 13.95
C LEU A 41 -45.71 0.33 14.33
N PHE A 42 -44.74 0.20 13.43
CA PHE A 42 -43.33 0.50 13.74
C PHE A 42 -42.84 1.90 13.32
N GLN A 43 -43.71 2.74 12.74
CA GLN A 43 -43.29 3.97 12.05
C GLN A 43 -43.31 5.26 12.90
N ALA A 44 -43.91 5.23 14.10
CA ALA A 44 -44.12 6.42 14.93
C ALA A 44 -43.11 6.63 16.08
N ARG A 45 -42.23 5.64 16.38
CA ARG A 45 -41.34 5.67 17.56
C ARG A 45 -39.85 5.60 17.25
N GLN A 46 -39.44 6.03 16.04
CA GLN A 46 -38.05 5.91 15.57
C GLN A 46 -37.39 7.26 15.20
N ASN A 47 -38.11 8.38 15.30
CA ASN A 47 -37.65 9.70 14.79
C ASN A 47 -37.05 10.64 15.85
N SER A 48 -36.87 10.19 17.10
CA SER A 48 -36.38 11.02 18.21
C SER A 48 -35.16 10.44 18.94
N SER A 49 -34.43 9.50 18.32
CA SER A 49 -33.02 9.32 18.68
C SER A 49 -32.22 10.47 18.07
N MET A 50 -31.26 11.03 18.82
CA MET A 50 -30.38 12.07 18.30
C MET A 50 -29.57 11.49 17.13
N ALA A 51 -30.02 11.74 15.90
CA ALA A 51 -29.37 11.25 14.71
C ALA A 51 -27.96 11.88 14.63
N LEU A 52 -26.96 11.09 15.01
CA LEU A 52 -25.55 11.46 14.98
C LEU A 52 -25.24 12.07 13.61
N PRO A 53 -24.71 13.31 13.54
CA PRO A 53 -24.73 14.09 12.32
C PRO A 53 -24.15 13.30 11.13
N LYS A 54 -24.98 13.17 10.07
CA LYS A 54 -24.69 12.44 8.81
C LYS A 54 -23.38 12.91 8.12
N TYR A 55 -22.82 14.01 8.61
CA TYR A 55 -21.53 14.61 8.26
C TYR A 55 -20.28 13.87 8.78
N ILE A 56 -20.40 12.80 9.58
CA ILE A 56 -19.23 12.08 10.14
C ILE A 56 -19.12 10.63 9.60
N THR A 57 -20.23 9.96 9.33
CA THR A 57 -20.25 8.52 9.02
C THR A 57 -20.24 8.21 7.52
N PHE A 58 -19.41 7.26 7.08
CA PHE A 58 -19.46 6.63 5.75
C PHE A 58 -20.74 5.81 5.56
N ASN A 59 -21.09 5.43 4.33
CA ASN A 59 -22.18 4.47 4.09
C ASN A 59 -21.80 3.05 4.61
N LYS A 60 -22.80 2.17 4.80
CA LYS A 60 -22.56 0.85 5.45
C LYS A 60 -21.58 -0.04 4.67
N HIS A 61 -21.63 0.00 3.34
CA HIS A 61 -20.73 -0.76 2.46
C HIS A 61 -19.28 -0.26 2.58
N ASN A 62 -19.06 1.05 2.48
CA ASN A 62 -17.76 1.67 2.65
C ASN A 62 -17.22 1.51 4.07
N GLN A 63 -18.05 1.55 5.12
CA GLN A 63 -17.63 1.18 6.48
C GLN A 63 -17.08 -0.25 6.53
N GLN A 64 -17.76 -1.21 5.90
CA GLN A 64 -17.32 -2.60 5.83
C GLN A 64 -16.01 -2.73 5.04
N MET A 65 -15.89 -2.09 3.87
CA MET A 65 -14.66 -2.13 3.05
C MET A 65 -13.48 -1.46 3.75
N ILE A 66 -13.66 -0.31 4.41
CA ILE A 66 -12.62 0.35 5.23
C ILE A 66 -12.19 -0.55 6.40
N THR A 67 -13.14 -1.25 7.04
CA THR A 67 -12.85 -2.21 8.12
C THR A 67 -12.04 -3.40 7.60
N VAL A 68 -12.41 -3.96 6.44
CA VAL A 68 -11.64 -5.04 5.78
C VAL A 68 -10.24 -4.56 5.41
N LEU A 69 -10.11 -3.37 4.81
CA LEU A 69 -8.81 -2.75 4.51
C LEU A 69 -7.94 -2.66 5.77
N PHE A 70 -8.48 -2.12 6.86
CA PHE A 70 -7.76 -1.96 8.12
C PHE A 70 -7.23 -3.30 8.65
N PHE A 71 -8.08 -4.32 8.74
CA PHE A 71 -7.65 -5.65 9.20
C PHE A 71 -6.64 -6.31 8.24
N CYS A 72 -6.82 -6.22 6.93
CA CYS A 72 -5.87 -6.75 5.96
C CYS A 72 -4.48 -6.08 6.08
N HIS A 73 -4.44 -4.76 6.31
CA HIS A 73 -3.20 -4.01 6.53
C HIS A 73 -2.52 -4.34 7.88
N LEU A 74 -3.29 -4.56 8.95
CA LEU A 74 -2.75 -5.06 10.22
C LEU A 74 -2.15 -6.47 10.06
N ILE A 75 -2.87 -7.38 9.40
CA ILE A 75 -2.39 -8.75 9.12
C ILE A 75 -1.11 -8.72 8.28
N TRP A 76 -1.06 -7.87 7.25
CA TRP A 76 0.15 -7.67 6.44
C TRP A 76 1.32 -7.11 7.26
N GLY A 77 1.06 -6.12 8.13
CA GLY A 77 2.07 -5.56 9.03
C GLY A 77 2.64 -6.60 10.01
N LEU A 78 1.81 -7.53 10.50
CA LEU A 78 2.27 -8.68 11.27
C LEU A 78 3.00 -9.72 10.41
N ALA A 79 2.59 -9.92 9.16
CA ALA A 79 3.28 -10.82 8.22
C ALA A 79 4.71 -10.35 7.91
N LEU A 80 4.99 -9.03 7.95
CA LEU A 80 6.36 -8.51 7.87
C LEU A 80 7.28 -9.06 8.97
N VAL A 81 6.76 -9.33 10.17
CA VAL A 81 7.53 -9.95 11.27
C VAL A 81 7.94 -11.38 10.88
N ALA A 82 7.02 -12.13 10.26
CA ALA A 82 7.31 -13.46 9.74
C ALA A 82 8.32 -13.41 8.59
N PHE A 83 8.18 -12.48 7.65
CA PHE A 83 9.18 -12.26 6.59
C PHE A 83 10.55 -11.88 7.15
N CYS A 84 10.62 -11.04 8.18
CA CYS A 84 11.87 -10.67 8.84
C CYS A 84 12.52 -11.89 9.52
N SER A 85 11.74 -12.67 10.27
CA SER A 85 12.22 -13.91 10.91
C SER A 85 12.69 -14.97 9.91
N VAL A 86 12.06 -15.05 8.73
CA VAL A 86 12.50 -15.92 7.64
C VAL A 86 13.76 -15.36 6.97
N GLY A 87 13.80 -14.05 6.69
CA GLY A 87 14.92 -13.36 6.04
C GLY A 87 16.22 -13.41 6.86
N GLN A 88 16.13 -13.39 8.18
CA GLN A 88 17.25 -13.61 9.11
C GLN A 88 17.83 -15.03 9.05
N ARG A 89 17.08 -16.01 8.56
CA ARG A 89 17.52 -17.41 8.42
C ARG A 89 18.05 -17.73 7.03
N MET A 90 18.06 -16.76 6.11
CA MET A 90 18.52 -16.93 4.75
C MET A 90 19.95 -16.42 4.56
N SER A 91 20.74 -17.17 3.80
CA SER A 91 22.13 -16.82 3.53
C SER A 91 22.25 -15.55 2.67
N PRO A 92 23.17 -14.63 2.99
CA PRO A 92 23.35 -13.36 2.25
C PRO A 92 23.97 -13.53 0.85
N GLU A 93 24.46 -14.73 0.51
CA GLU A 93 25.21 -15.03 -0.72
C GLU A 93 24.37 -15.02 -2.01
N ILE A 94 23.04 -14.82 -1.92
CA ILE A 94 22.12 -14.89 -3.06
C ILE A 94 21.66 -13.47 -3.45
N PRO A 95 22.29 -12.79 -4.42
CA PRO A 95 22.02 -11.37 -4.70
C PRO A 95 20.59 -11.10 -5.20
N TRP A 96 19.97 -12.05 -5.90
CA TRP A 96 18.59 -11.96 -6.38
C TRP A 96 17.54 -12.19 -5.28
N LEU A 97 17.93 -12.64 -4.08
CA LEU A 97 17.00 -12.93 -3.00
C LEU A 97 16.33 -11.66 -2.46
N THR A 98 17.06 -10.55 -2.37
CA THR A 98 16.52 -9.24 -1.98
C THR A 98 15.41 -8.80 -2.93
N ALA A 99 15.63 -8.97 -4.24
CA ALA A 99 14.63 -8.67 -5.26
C ALA A 99 13.38 -9.54 -5.13
N ILE A 100 13.53 -10.85 -4.85
CA ILE A 100 12.37 -11.73 -4.60
C ILE A 100 11.62 -11.35 -3.33
N PHE A 101 12.33 -11.04 -2.24
CA PHE A 101 11.70 -10.60 -0.98
C PHE A 101 10.89 -9.33 -1.18
N LEU A 102 11.47 -8.36 -1.86
CA LEU A 102 10.80 -7.10 -2.19
C LEU A 102 9.59 -7.34 -3.11
N ALA A 103 9.75 -8.10 -4.19
CA ALA A 103 8.68 -8.42 -5.12
C ALA A 103 7.51 -9.13 -4.44
N LEU A 104 7.79 -10.10 -3.55
CA LEU A 104 6.76 -10.84 -2.81
C LEU A 104 5.99 -9.94 -1.82
N GLN A 105 6.69 -9.06 -1.10
CA GLN A 105 6.06 -8.13 -0.16
C GLN A 105 5.25 -7.03 -0.89
N LEU A 106 5.78 -6.47 -1.98
CA LEU A 106 5.07 -5.50 -2.81
C LEU A 106 3.87 -6.13 -3.54
N TYR A 107 4.00 -7.36 -4.05
CA TYR A 107 2.87 -8.11 -4.60
C TYR A 107 1.81 -8.39 -3.52
N SER A 108 2.22 -8.72 -2.30
CA SER A 108 1.28 -8.88 -1.19
C SER A 108 0.61 -7.56 -0.79
N ALA A 109 1.33 -6.44 -0.85
CA ALA A 109 0.78 -5.10 -0.61
C ALA A 109 -0.20 -4.69 -1.73
N ALA A 110 0.06 -5.08 -2.98
CA ALA A 110 -0.86 -4.87 -4.10
C ALA A 110 -2.22 -5.55 -3.89
N GLN A 111 -2.25 -6.72 -3.24
CA GLN A 111 -3.53 -7.39 -2.92
C GLN A 111 -4.37 -6.58 -1.92
N LEU A 112 -3.74 -5.73 -1.11
CA LEU A 112 -4.43 -4.85 -0.14
C LEU A 112 -5.18 -3.69 -0.83
N LEU A 113 -4.90 -3.43 -2.11
CA LEU A 113 -5.63 -2.43 -2.91
C LEU A 113 -7.00 -2.94 -3.37
N LEU A 114 -7.21 -4.26 -3.45
CA LEU A 114 -8.45 -4.85 -3.96
C LEU A 114 -9.72 -4.37 -3.23
N PRO A 115 -9.79 -4.31 -1.88
CA PRO A 115 -10.98 -3.78 -1.21
C PRO A 115 -11.11 -2.26 -1.32
N ALA A 116 -10.04 -1.53 -1.67
CA ALA A 116 -10.10 -0.08 -1.89
C ALA A 116 -10.72 0.25 -3.25
N LEU A 117 -10.46 -0.58 -4.27
CA LEU A 117 -11.15 -0.54 -5.57
C LEU A 117 -12.66 -0.82 -5.43
N LEU A 118 -13.11 -1.46 -4.35
CA LEU A 118 -14.53 -1.70 -4.07
C LEU A 118 -15.20 -0.57 -3.26
N LEU A 119 -14.50 0.55 -2.99
CA LEU A 119 -15.06 1.70 -2.28
C LEU A 119 -15.92 2.57 -3.20
N GLU A 120 -17.20 2.68 -2.89
CA GLU A 120 -18.15 3.51 -3.62
C GLU A 120 -17.79 5.01 -3.53
N GLN A 121 -18.02 5.73 -4.62
CA GLN A 121 -17.86 7.17 -4.67
C GLN A 121 -19.01 7.87 -3.94
N GLU A 122 -18.73 8.37 -2.74
CA GLU A 122 -19.68 9.18 -1.97
C GLU A 122 -19.46 10.67 -2.21
N LYS A 123 -20.52 11.39 -2.58
CA LYS A 123 -20.52 12.87 -2.60
C LYS A 123 -20.47 13.38 -1.15
N ARG A 124 -19.29 13.84 -0.71
CA ARG A 124 -19.04 14.37 0.64
C ARG A 124 -18.46 15.78 0.57
N SER A 125 -18.65 16.56 1.65
CA SER A 125 -18.10 17.91 1.76
C SER A 125 -16.58 17.88 1.95
N ARG A 126 -15.90 18.98 1.63
CA ARG A 126 -14.44 19.12 1.89
C ARG A 126 -14.11 18.96 3.38
N GLY A 127 -14.99 19.45 4.26
CA GLY A 127 -14.86 19.31 5.72
C GLY A 127 -14.88 17.86 6.21
N PHE A 128 -15.66 16.97 5.58
CA PHE A 128 -15.66 15.53 5.89
C PHE A 128 -14.27 14.92 5.68
N TYR A 129 -13.66 15.18 4.52
CA TYR A 129 -12.33 14.66 4.19
C TYR A 129 -11.25 15.28 5.06
N PHE A 130 -11.31 16.58 5.33
CA PHE A 130 -10.36 17.27 6.20
C PHE A 130 -10.40 16.74 7.65
N PHE A 131 -11.60 16.49 8.19
CA PHE A 131 -11.79 15.91 9.52
C PHE A 131 -11.16 14.51 9.63
N TRP A 132 -11.50 13.61 8.70
CA TRP A 132 -10.95 12.24 8.70
C TRP A 132 -9.44 12.21 8.42
N PHE A 133 -8.94 13.07 7.53
CA PHE A 133 -7.50 13.25 7.31
C PHE A 133 -6.78 13.70 8.59
N SER A 134 -7.33 14.69 9.30
CA SER A 134 -6.77 15.19 10.55
C SER A 134 -6.71 14.11 11.64
N ILE A 135 -7.78 13.32 11.80
CA ILE A 135 -7.80 12.17 12.71
C ILE A 135 -6.73 11.14 12.35
N MET A 136 -6.60 10.82 11.07
CA MET A 136 -5.65 9.82 10.57
C MET A 136 -4.18 10.27 10.77
N VAL A 137 -3.86 11.53 10.47
CA VAL A 137 -2.54 12.13 10.76
C VAL A 137 -2.27 12.13 12.26
N LEU A 138 -3.22 12.55 13.09
CA LEU A 138 -3.07 12.52 14.55
C LEU A 138 -2.86 11.10 15.08
N THR A 139 -3.58 10.12 14.55
CA THR A 139 -3.43 8.70 14.89
C THR A 139 -2.05 8.17 14.53
N LEU A 140 -1.54 8.48 13.32
CA LEU A 140 -0.17 8.12 12.93
C LEU A 140 0.88 8.77 13.82
N LEU A 141 0.71 10.04 14.20
CA LEU A 141 1.63 10.74 15.11
C LEU A 141 1.62 10.10 16.51
N LEU A 142 0.44 9.85 17.07
CA LEU A 142 0.28 9.20 18.38
C LEU A 142 0.91 7.80 18.40
N ILE A 143 0.61 6.97 17.40
CA ILE A 143 1.18 5.62 17.30
C ILE A 143 2.71 5.69 17.13
N ASN A 144 3.24 6.68 16.40
CA ASN A 144 4.68 6.83 16.27
C ASN A 144 5.38 7.27 17.56
N LYS A 145 4.71 8.04 18.45
CA LYS A 145 5.20 8.33 19.81
C LYS A 145 5.22 7.11 20.73
N ILE A 146 4.47 6.04 20.43
CA ILE A 146 4.58 4.78 21.17
C ILE A 146 5.96 4.16 20.89
N SER A 147 6.78 4.09 21.93
CA SER A 147 8.05 3.36 21.97
C SER A 147 7.89 2.13 22.87
N ILE A 148 8.07 0.94 22.31
CA ILE A 148 8.08 -0.32 23.06
C ILE A 148 9.42 -1.00 22.79
N VAL A 149 10.06 -1.45 23.88
CA VAL A 149 11.39 -2.06 23.87
C VAL A 149 11.28 -3.59 23.87
N GLY A 150 12.27 -4.27 23.29
CA GLY A 150 12.37 -5.74 23.33
C GLY A 150 11.50 -6.43 22.26
N ILE A 151 10.98 -7.62 22.59
CA ILE A 151 10.33 -8.54 21.63
C ILE A 151 9.15 -7.89 20.88
N TRP A 152 8.45 -6.95 21.52
CA TRP A 152 7.31 -6.23 20.96
C TRP A 152 7.67 -5.11 19.97
N GLN A 153 8.95 -4.70 19.90
CA GLN A 153 9.41 -3.64 19.01
C GLN A 153 9.21 -4.01 17.53
N LEU A 154 9.57 -5.23 17.14
CA LEU A 154 9.47 -5.68 15.74
C LEU A 154 7.99 -5.78 15.25
N PRO A 155 7.05 -6.38 16.00
CA PRO A 155 5.61 -6.28 15.71
C PRO A 155 5.10 -4.84 15.63
N LEU A 156 5.50 -3.95 16.54
CA LEU A 156 5.06 -2.55 16.50
C LEU A 156 5.51 -1.83 15.23
N VAL A 157 6.76 -2.06 14.77
CA VAL A 157 7.28 -1.46 13.52
C VAL A 157 6.56 -2.04 12.29
N GLY A 158 6.20 -3.33 12.32
CA GLY A 158 5.39 -3.97 11.28
C GLY A 158 3.98 -3.37 11.20
N VAL A 159 3.31 -3.21 12.35
CA VAL A 159 2.00 -2.56 12.46
C VAL A 159 2.05 -1.10 12.01
N LYS A 160 3.07 -0.33 12.42
CA LYS A 160 3.30 1.05 11.93
C LYS A 160 3.38 1.09 10.40
N SER A 161 4.13 0.18 9.79
CA SER A 161 4.28 0.09 8.33
C SER A 161 2.97 -0.28 7.62
N GLY A 162 2.20 -1.22 8.18
CA GLY A 162 0.86 -1.56 7.69
C GLY A 162 -0.14 -0.40 7.77
N LEU A 163 -0.11 0.39 8.86
CA LEU A 163 -0.97 1.56 9.03
C LEU A 163 -0.58 2.73 8.12
N LEU A 164 0.71 2.88 7.78
CA LEU A 164 1.16 3.83 6.75
C LEU A 164 0.64 3.43 5.37
N LEU A 165 0.72 2.15 4.99
CA LEU A 165 0.12 1.64 3.75
C LEU A 165 -1.40 1.83 3.71
N PHE A 166 -2.11 1.56 4.81
CA PHE A 166 -3.55 1.78 4.92
C PHE A 166 -3.90 3.25 4.70
N THR A 167 -3.18 4.14 5.38
CA THR A 167 -3.32 5.60 5.24
C THR A 167 -3.08 6.05 3.81
N GLY A 168 -1.97 5.62 3.20
CA GLY A 168 -1.65 5.96 1.81
C GLY A 168 -2.69 5.45 0.82
N THR A 169 -3.21 4.24 1.05
CA THR A 169 -4.27 3.63 0.23
C THR A 169 -5.56 4.45 0.28
N LEU A 170 -5.99 4.89 1.46
CA LEU A 170 -7.18 5.74 1.60
C LEU A 170 -6.98 7.13 0.96
N ILE A 171 -5.82 7.76 1.16
CA ILE A 171 -5.52 9.07 0.55
C ILE A 171 -5.51 8.95 -0.98
N GLY A 172 -4.80 7.99 -1.55
CA GLY A 172 -4.74 7.77 -3.00
C GLY A 172 -6.13 7.50 -3.61
N THR A 173 -6.93 6.66 -2.93
CA THR A 173 -8.32 6.36 -3.32
C THR A 173 -9.21 7.61 -3.28
N VAL A 174 -9.03 8.49 -2.29
CA VAL A 174 -9.79 9.76 -2.19
C VAL A 174 -9.32 10.76 -3.25
N LEU A 175 -8.02 10.89 -3.48
CA LEU A 175 -7.46 11.80 -4.50
C LEU A 175 -7.92 11.43 -5.92
N ALA A 176 -7.97 10.13 -6.24
CA ALA A 176 -8.41 9.64 -7.55
C ALA A 176 -9.85 10.09 -7.91
N ARG A 177 -10.73 10.31 -6.91
CA ARG A 177 -12.11 10.78 -7.09
C ARG A 177 -12.21 12.22 -7.62
N PHE A 178 -11.13 12.99 -7.57
CA PHE A 178 -11.10 14.37 -8.05
C PHE A 178 -10.55 14.49 -9.48
N VAL A 179 -10.10 13.40 -10.09
CA VAL A 179 -9.77 13.32 -11.51
C VAL A 179 -11.07 13.14 -12.29
N ASN A 180 -11.49 14.16 -13.03
CA ASN A 180 -12.72 14.15 -13.82
C ASN A 180 -12.43 13.74 -15.27
N LYS A 181 -11.22 14.02 -15.78
CA LYS A 181 -10.77 13.63 -17.12
C LYS A 181 -9.40 12.99 -17.05
N LEU A 182 -9.18 11.89 -17.79
CA LEU A 182 -7.91 11.15 -17.78
C LEU A 182 -6.69 12.02 -18.12
N TRP A 183 -6.83 13.06 -18.96
CA TRP A 183 -5.73 13.97 -19.28
C TRP A 183 -5.30 14.86 -18.10
N GLU A 184 -6.14 15.05 -17.08
CA GLU A 184 -5.79 15.78 -15.84
C GLU A 184 -4.69 15.05 -15.06
N VAL A 185 -4.46 13.77 -15.34
CA VAL A 185 -3.32 13.01 -14.80
C VAL A 185 -1.97 13.54 -15.31
N ILE A 186 -1.91 14.11 -16.52
CA ILE A 186 -0.65 14.63 -17.09
C ILE A 186 -0.05 15.76 -16.23
N PRO A 187 -0.76 16.87 -15.93
CA PRO A 187 -0.23 17.91 -15.05
C PRO A 187 -0.01 17.42 -13.62
N ILE A 188 -0.78 16.45 -13.12
CA ILE A 188 -0.53 15.82 -11.81
C ILE A 188 0.82 15.08 -11.81
N CYS A 189 1.08 14.26 -12.82
CA CYS A 189 2.36 13.56 -13.01
C CYS A 189 3.54 14.54 -13.11
N ILE A 190 3.39 15.63 -13.87
CA ILE A 190 4.44 16.66 -14.01
C ILE A 190 4.70 17.34 -12.67
N ALA A 191 3.66 17.84 -11.99
CA ALA A 191 3.80 18.52 -10.70
C ALA A 191 4.42 17.59 -9.63
N MET A 192 3.99 16.34 -9.58
CA MET A 192 4.53 15.32 -8.68
C MET A 192 6.00 15.00 -8.97
N ALA A 193 6.35 14.72 -10.23
CA ALA A 193 7.72 14.40 -10.62
C ALA A 193 8.67 15.58 -10.37
N LEU A 194 8.23 16.81 -10.68
CA LEU A 194 8.98 18.02 -10.35
C LEU A 194 9.15 18.21 -8.85
N ALA A 195 8.10 18.02 -8.04
CA ALA A 195 8.20 18.13 -6.59
C ALA A 195 9.21 17.13 -5.99
N ASP A 196 9.21 15.88 -6.45
CA ASP A 196 10.17 14.86 -6.01
C ASP A 196 11.61 15.20 -6.45
N LEU A 197 11.79 15.58 -7.73
CA LEU A 197 13.08 15.99 -8.28
C LEU A 197 13.67 17.23 -7.59
N PHE A 198 12.86 18.26 -7.34
CA PHE A 198 13.31 19.46 -6.62
C PHE A 198 13.59 19.14 -5.14
N SER A 199 12.77 18.31 -4.49
CA SER A 199 13.00 17.92 -3.10
C SER A 199 14.26 17.07 -2.93
N TRP A 200 14.62 16.27 -3.95
CA TRP A 200 15.88 15.54 -4.04
C TRP A 200 17.08 16.45 -4.35
N TRP A 201 16.97 17.33 -5.34
CA TRP A 201 18.11 18.10 -5.86
C TRP A 201 18.49 19.31 -4.98
N LEU A 202 17.50 20.09 -4.55
CA LEU A 202 17.68 21.34 -3.79
C LEU A 202 17.01 21.30 -2.41
N GLY A 203 16.11 20.36 -2.19
CA GLY A 203 15.28 20.28 -1.00
C GLY A 203 15.83 19.40 0.12
N PRO A 204 15.03 19.19 1.17
CA PRO A 204 15.48 18.52 2.39
C PRO A 204 15.64 17.01 2.21
N THR A 205 15.14 16.38 1.13
CA THR A 205 15.21 14.92 0.94
C THR A 205 16.66 14.42 0.89
N ALA A 206 17.59 15.18 0.29
CA ALA A 206 19.01 14.82 0.29
C ALA A 206 19.65 14.85 1.70
N ASN A 207 19.17 15.71 2.58
CA ASN A 207 19.63 15.78 3.98
C ASN A 207 18.97 14.69 4.82
N PHE A 208 17.67 14.47 4.65
CA PHE A 208 16.94 13.37 5.29
C PHE A 208 17.51 12.00 4.91
N ALA A 209 17.88 11.77 3.64
CA ALA A 209 18.51 10.53 3.21
C ALA A 209 19.81 10.24 3.99
N LYS A 210 20.64 11.27 4.22
CA LYS A 210 21.86 11.16 5.02
C LYS A 210 21.56 10.91 6.50
N GLU A 211 20.56 11.59 7.06
CA GLU A 211 20.13 11.43 8.46
C GLU A 211 19.59 10.02 8.74
N ILE A 212 18.75 9.49 7.83
CA ILE A 212 18.27 8.10 7.84
C ILE A 212 19.44 7.13 7.69
N GLU A 213 20.35 7.35 6.73
CA GLU A 213 21.53 6.49 6.52
C GLU A 213 22.40 6.43 7.79
N GLN A 214 22.72 7.58 8.39
CA GLN A 214 23.50 7.65 9.63
C GLN A 214 22.82 6.91 10.79
N TYR A 215 21.51 7.13 11.00
CA TYR A 215 20.77 6.44 12.05
C TYR A 215 20.72 4.92 11.85
N TYR A 216 20.55 4.44 10.61
CA TYR A 216 20.48 3.01 10.34
C TYR A 216 21.85 2.31 10.27
N LEU A 217 22.95 3.04 10.06
CA LEU A 217 24.32 2.53 10.19
C LEU A 217 24.75 2.42 11.67
N ALA A 218 24.37 3.38 12.51
CA ALA A 218 24.68 3.41 13.93
C ALA A 218 23.46 3.91 14.73
N PRO A 219 22.52 3.02 15.12
CA PRO A 219 21.27 3.40 15.77
C PRO A 219 21.50 3.88 17.22
N VAL A 220 21.83 5.16 17.35
CA VAL A 220 22.04 5.87 18.61
C VAL A 220 20.99 6.96 18.75
N GLY A 221 20.26 6.97 19.86
CA GLY A 221 19.20 7.95 20.13
C GLY A 221 17.86 7.60 19.49
N SER A 222 17.00 8.62 19.31
CA SER A 222 15.69 8.48 18.68
C SER A 222 15.79 8.47 17.15
N PRO A 223 14.92 7.71 16.44
CA PRO A 223 14.82 7.81 14.98
C PRO A 223 14.57 9.25 14.51
N PRO A 224 15.07 9.64 13.33
CA PRO A 224 14.84 10.96 12.77
C PRO A 224 13.36 11.15 12.42
N LEU A 225 12.85 12.38 12.46
CA LEU A 225 11.40 12.64 12.29
C LEU A 225 10.84 12.13 10.95
N ILE A 226 11.65 12.11 9.90
CA ILE A 226 11.29 11.59 8.58
C ILE A 226 11.00 10.07 8.58
N ASP A 227 11.57 9.31 9.51
CA ASP A 227 11.36 7.85 9.63
C ASP A 227 9.90 7.48 9.93
N ILE A 228 9.11 8.44 10.45
CA ILE A 228 7.67 8.34 10.73
C ILE A 228 6.84 8.10 9.44
N VAL A 229 7.32 8.55 8.28
CA VAL A 229 6.59 8.48 7.00
C VAL A 229 7.16 7.44 6.02
N LEU A 230 8.10 6.60 6.46
CA LEU A 230 8.71 5.55 5.64
C LEU A 230 8.04 4.20 5.89
N VAL A 231 7.64 3.53 4.81
CA VAL A 231 7.15 2.16 4.87
C VAL A 231 8.35 1.22 4.98
N LYS A 232 8.36 0.38 6.01
CA LYS A 232 9.47 -0.54 6.29
C LYS A 232 9.09 -1.95 5.90
N LEU A 233 10.02 -2.66 5.27
CA LEU A 233 9.87 -4.04 4.81
C LEU A 233 10.94 -4.94 5.42
N ALA A 234 10.72 -6.25 5.35
CA ALA A 234 11.72 -7.23 5.69
C ALA A 234 12.68 -7.42 4.51
N LEU A 235 13.98 -7.21 4.73
CA LEU A 235 15.02 -7.59 3.77
C LEU A 235 15.74 -8.85 4.27
N PRO A 236 16.26 -9.71 3.38
CA PRO A 236 17.08 -10.85 3.80
C PRO A 236 18.30 -10.36 4.59
N ASN A 237 18.75 -11.14 5.57
CA ASN A 237 19.84 -10.81 6.50
C ASN A 237 19.63 -9.56 7.39
N ALA A 238 18.48 -8.86 7.34
CA ALA A 238 18.21 -7.71 8.20
C ALA A 238 17.71 -8.12 9.60
N THR A 239 18.31 -7.56 10.64
CA THR A 239 17.90 -7.79 12.05
C THR A 239 16.58 -7.11 12.43
N SER A 240 16.11 -6.16 11.61
CA SER A 240 14.86 -5.43 11.78
C SER A 240 14.22 -5.10 10.43
N LEU A 241 13.03 -4.50 10.44
CA LEU A 241 12.43 -3.94 9.22
C LEU A 241 13.17 -2.67 8.81
N VAL A 242 13.48 -2.58 7.52
CA VAL A 242 14.28 -1.50 6.90
C VAL A 242 13.35 -0.59 6.10
N PRO A 243 13.47 0.74 6.16
CA PRO A 243 12.70 1.64 5.30
C PRO A 243 13.03 1.38 3.82
N VAL A 244 12.00 1.34 2.97
CA VAL A 244 12.17 1.05 1.53
C VAL A 244 11.60 2.13 0.62
N PHE A 245 10.46 2.72 0.97
CA PHE A 245 9.81 3.80 0.19
C PHE A 245 8.97 4.70 1.12
N GLY A 246 8.65 5.90 0.65
CA GLY A 246 7.84 6.87 1.40
C GLY A 246 6.34 6.59 1.27
N ILE A 247 5.55 7.07 2.24
CA ILE A 247 4.09 7.03 2.14
C ILE A 247 3.57 7.78 0.90
N SER A 248 4.29 8.82 0.44
CA SER A 248 4.04 9.53 -0.83
C SER A 248 3.97 8.58 -2.03
N ASP A 249 4.91 7.63 -2.09
CA ASP A 249 5.07 6.72 -3.20
C ASP A 249 3.88 5.75 -3.25
N TRP A 250 3.44 5.29 -2.08
CA TRP A 250 2.25 4.45 -1.96
C TRP A 250 0.93 5.20 -2.20
N ILE A 251 0.82 6.46 -1.78
CA ILE A 251 -0.32 7.33 -2.11
C ILE A 251 -0.48 7.40 -3.62
N MET A 252 0.61 7.58 -4.36
CA MET A 252 0.59 7.69 -5.81
C MET A 252 0.34 6.35 -6.49
N VAL A 253 0.87 5.23 -5.98
CA VAL A 253 0.49 3.88 -6.42
C VAL A 253 -1.02 3.66 -6.28
N ALA A 254 -1.60 3.93 -5.11
CA ALA A 254 -3.03 3.76 -4.86
C ALA A 254 -3.88 4.72 -5.70
N PHE A 255 -3.41 5.95 -5.93
CA PHE A 255 -4.03 6.92 -6.84
C PHE A 255 -4.11 6.38 -8.27
N PHE A 256 -2.99 5.97 -8.87
CA PHE A 256 -2.97 5.48 -10.26
C PHE A 256 -3.81 4.22 -10.46
N VAL A 257 -3.82 3.33 -9.47
CA VAL A 257 -4.65 2.13 -9.44
C VAL A 257 -6.16 2.47 -9.46
N ASN A 258 -6.60 3.40 -8.61
CA ASN A 258 -8.00 3.86 -8.60
C ASN A 258 -8.37 4.68 -9.86
N VAL A 259 -7.45 5.49 -10.40
CA VAL A 259 -7.66 6.22 -11.67
C VAL A 259 -7.83 5.23 -12.83
N SER A 260 -6.98 4.19 -12.91
CA SER A 260 -7.09 3.16 -13.94
C SER A 260 -8.45 2.47 -13.89
N GLN A 261 -8.90 2.07 -12.69
CA GLN A 261 -10.24 1.52 -12.49
C GLN A 261 -11.34 2.50 -12.89
N HIS A 262 -11.25 3.78 -12.50
CA HIS A 262 -12.28 4.78 -12.79
C HIS A 262 -12.51 4.98 -14.30
N TYR A 263 -11.45 4.88 -15.10
CA TYR A 263 -11.51 4.95 -16.57
C TYR A 263 -11.56 3.58 -17.26
N ALA A 264 -11.79 2.49 -16.53
CA ALA A 264 -11.82 1.11 -17.03
C ALA A 264 -10.55 0.68 -17.80
N ILE A 265 -9.40 1.30 -17.51
CA ILE A 265 -8.10 0.94 -18.04
C ILE A 265 -7.60 -0.29 -17.27
N ASN A 266 -7.32 -1.40 -17.98
CA ASN A 266 -6.70 -2.56 -17.34
C ASN A 266 -5.23 -2.24 -17.00
N ASP A 267 -4.91 -2.16 -15.71
CA ASP A 267 -3.55 -2.02 -15.19
C ASP A 267 -3.00 -3.33 -14.59
N ASN A 268 -3.77 -4.42 -14.60
CA ASN A 268 -3.36 -5.70 -14.01
C ASN A 268 -2.48 -6.52 -14.97
N LEU A 269 -1.17 -6.53 -14.72
CA LEU A 269 -0.19 -7.29 -15.51
C LEU A 269 -0.31 -8.81 -15.35
N LEU A 270 -0.97 -9.32 -14.31
CA LEU A 270 -1.26 -10.75 -14.14
C LEU A 270 -2.67 -11.14 -14.62
N GLY A 271 -3.51 -10.16 -14.95
CA GLY A 271 -4.86 -10.32 -15.50
C GLY A 271 -4.89 -10.14 -17.02
N LEU A 272 -3.85 -10.59 -17.72
CA LEU A 272 -3.72 -10.41 -19.16
C LEU A 272 -4.82 -11.17 -19.94
N SER A 273 -5.63 -10.37 -20.66
CA SER A 273 -6.58 -10.74 -21.73
C SER A 273 -8.04 -11.03 -21.34
N GLY A 274 -8.92 -10.14 -21.80
CA GLY A 274 -10.18 -10.52 -22.47
C GLY A 274 -11.47 -10.57 -21.64
N ALA A 275 -11.43 -10.95 -20.37
CA ALA A 275 -12.65 -11.12 -19.57
C ALA A 275 -13.05 -9.82 -18.84
N GLY A 276 -13.90 -9.02 -19.47
CA GLY A 276 -14.53 -7.88 -18.80
C GLY A 276 -15.49 -8.32 -17.70
N SER A 277 -15.06 -8.22 -16.44
CA SER A 277 -15.89 -7.77 -15.31
C SER A 277 -15.10 -7.78 -13.99
N ALA A 278 -15.20 -6.71 -13.21
CA ALA A 278 -14.67 -6.62 -11.84
C ALA A 278 -15.44 -7.49 -10.81
N THR A 279 -16.35 -8.37 -11.25
CA THR A 279 -17.18 -9.25 -10.39
C THR A 279 -16.92 -10.75 -10.59
N GLY A 280 -16.02 -11.14 -11.51
CA GLY A 280 -15.78 -12.54 -11.88
C GLY A 280 -14.71 -13.28 -11.05
N THR A 281 -15.10 -13.85 -9.92
CA THR A 281 -14.33 -14.80 -9.05
C THR A 281 -13.23 -14.23 -8.14
N LEU A 282 -13.27 -14.61 -6.86
CA LEU A 282 -12.40 -14.18 -5.74
C LEU A 282 -10.93 -14.69 -5.81
N ARG A 283 -10.38 -14.95 -7.00
CA ARG A 283 -9.01 -15.48 -7.17
C ARG A 283 -8.16 -14.73 -8.20
N SER A 284 -8.57 -13.51 -8.54
CA SER A 284 -7.77 -12.64 -9.41
C SER A 284 -6.47 -12.25 -8.73
N ARG A 285 -5.34 -12.64 -9.33
CA ARG A 285 -4.02 -12.16 -8.94
C ARG A 285 -3.90 -10.73 -9.47
N TYR A 286 -3.77 -9.75 -8.57
CA TYR A 286 -3.72 -8.35 -8.96
C TYR A 286 -2.29 -7.81 -8.85
N LEU A 287 -1.67 -7.47 -9.98
CA LEU A 287 -0.36 -6.82 -10.03
C LEU A 287 -0.48 -5.56 -10.90
N PRO A 288 -0.76 -4.39 -10.30
CA PRO A 288 -0.89 -3.16 -11.04
C PRO A 288 0.46 -2.65 -11.55
N VAL A 289 0.44 -2.00 -12.72
CA VAL A 289 1.64 -1.36 -13.31
C VAL A 289 2.36 -0.44 -12.33
N ALA A 290 1.62 0.33 -11.52
CA ALA A 290 2.18 1.25 -10.55
C ALA A 290 3.04 0.55 -9.46
N VAL A 291 2.66 -0.66 -9.04
CA VAL A 291 3.48 -1.45 -8.09
C VAL A 291 4.73 -2.01 -8.76
N VAL A 292 4.66 -2.38 -10.04
CA VAL A 292 5.85 -2.78 -10.81
C VAL A 292 6.79 -1.60 -11.06
N ALA A 293 6.26 -0.39 -11.24
CA ALA A 293 7.07 0.82 -11.33
C ALA A 293 7.77 1.14 -10.00
N LEU A 294 7.06 1.04 -8.87
CA LEU A 294 7.65 1.17 -7.53
C LEU A 294 8.74 0.11 -7.27
N PHE A 295 8.48 -1.15 -7.60
CA PHE A 295 9.47 -2.23 -7.52
C PHE A 295 10.73 -1.90 -8.35
N THR A 296 10.53 -1.49 -9.60
CA THR A 296 11.63 -1.13 -10.51
C THR A 296 12.45 0.04 -9.96
N ALA A 297 11.80 1.07 -9.41
CA ALA A 297 12.48 2.23 -8.79
C ALA A 297 13.35 1.81 -7.61
N VAL A 298 12.82 0.97 -6.71
CA VAL A 298 13.57 0.49 -5.54
C VAL A 298 14.74 -0.40 -5.96
N ILE A 299 14.58 -1.28 -6.95
CA ILE A 299 15.69 -2.10 -7.47
C ILE A 299 16.75 -1.24 -8.16
N LEU A 300 16.37 -0.22 -8.91
CA LEU A 300 17.31 0.74 -9.50
C LEU A 300 18.08 1.51 -8.43
N ALA A 301 17.42 1.95 -7.36
CA ALA A 301 18.08 2.63 -6.23
C ALA A 301 19.06 1.69 -5.50
N GLN A 302 18.64 0.44 -5.23
CA GLN A 302 19.50 -0.57 -4.60
C GLN A 302 20.70 -0.97 -5.46
N SER A 303 20.53 -1.10 -6.78
CA SER A 303 21.61 -1.53 -7.69
C SER A 303 22.58 -0.41 -8.07
N SER A 304 22.12 0.83 -8.15
CA SER A 304 22.98 2.01 -8.38
C SER A 304 23.69 2.50 -7.12
N GLY A 305 23.14 2.21 -5.94
CA GLY A 305 23.59 2.79 -4.67
C GLY A 305 23.30 4.29 -4.53
N LEU A 306 22.50 4.85 -5.45
CA LEU A 306 22.09 6.25 -5.47
C LEU A 306 20.67 6.40 -4.92
N PHE A 307 20.39 7.54 -4.30
CA PHE A 307 19.01 7.94 -4.05
C PHE A 307 18.36 8.32 -5.39
N ILE A 308 17.38 7.53 -5.82
CA ILE A 308 16.62 7.79 -7.05
C ILE A 308 15.23 8.32 -6.65
N PRO A 309 14.79 9.47 -7.17
CA PRO A 309 13.41 9.94 -6.98
C PRO A 309 12.44 8.94 -7.62
N VAL A 310 11.57 8.37 -6.80
CA VAL A 310 10.70 7.23 -7.15
C VAL A 310 9.53 7.70 -8.02
N LEU A 311 8.97 8.88 -7.71
CA LEU A 311 7.74 9.37 -8.32
C LEU A 311 7.88 9.68 -9.82
N PRO A 312 8.99 10.25 -10.34
CA PRO A 312 9.24 10.38 -11.77
C PRO A 312 9.19 9.05 -12.54
N LEU A 313 9.68 7.95 -11.96
CA LEU A 313 9.64 6.64 -12.64
C LEU A 313 8.21 6.08 -12.68
N ILE A 314 7.47 6.18 -11.57
CA ILE A 314 6.05 5.81 -11.52
C ILE A 314 5.24 6.63 -12.52
N ALA A 315 5.43 7.97 -12.55
CA ALA A 315 4.79 8.84 -13.53
C ALA A 315 5.06 8.40 -14.97
N THR A 316 6.32 8.17 -15.31
CA THR A 316 6.74 7.81 -16.67
C THR A 316 6.13 6.48 -17.11
N MET A 317 6.19 5.46 -16.26
CA MET A 317 5.62 4.14 -16.57
C MET A 317 4.09 4.18 -16.69
N MET A 318 3.39 4.94 -15.84
CA MET A 318 1.94 5.07 -15.91
C MET A 318 1.48 5.87 -17.13
N LEU A 319 2.15 6.98 -17.45
CA LEU A 319 1.84 7.76 -18.65
C LEU A 319 2.10 6.95 -19.94
N LEU A 320 3.19 6.17 -19.99
CA LEU A 320 3.47 5.27 -21.10
C LEU A 320 2.38 4.19 -21.23
N TRP A 321 1.93 3.60 -20.11
CA TRP A 321 0.85 2.62 -20.10
C TRP A 321 -0.45 3.19 -20.65
N TYR A 322 -0.85 4.39 -20.21
CA TYR A 322 -2.05 5.08 -20.70
C TYR A 322 -1.94 5.46 -22.17
N ALA A 323 -0.76 5.89 -22.65
CA ALA A 323 -0.53 6.16 -24.07
C ALA A 323 -0.68 4.89 -24.93
N VAL A 324 -0.07 3.77 -24.51
CA VAL A 324 -0.19 2.47 -25.20
C VAL A 324 -1.64 1.97 -25.18
N HIS A 325 -2.37 2.17 -24.09
CA HIS A 325 -3.80 1.83 -24.00
C HIS A 325 -4.63 2.64 -25.01
N GLN A 326 -4.45 3.97 -25.04
CA GLN A 326 -5.16 4.86 -25.97
C GLN A 326 -4.93 4.49 -27.44
N LEU A 327 -3.67 4.21 -27.82
CA LEU A 327 -3.32 3.79 -29.18
C LEU A 327 -3.98 2.46 -29.56
N ARG A 328 -4.11 1.51 -28.61
CA ARG A 328 -4.79 0.23 -28.85
C ARG A 328 -6.31 0.38 -28.96
N SER A 329 -6.93 1.23 -28.14
CA SER A 329 -8.38 1.46 -28.22
C SER A 329 -8.79 2.18 -29.50
N GLY A 330 -7.95 3.09 -30.02
CA GLY A 330 -8.22 3.78 -31.29
C GLY A 330 -8.12 2.89 -32.53
N GLN A 331 -7.42 1.76 -32.45
CA GLN A 331 -7.32 0.78 -33.56
C GLN A 331 -8.49 -0.22 -33.61
N SER A 332 -9.42 -0.18 -32.65
CA SER A 332 -10.55 -1.13 -32.58
C SER A 332 -11.84 -0.57 -33.18
N THR A 333 -11.81 0.60 -33.82
CA THR A 333 -12.97 1.32 -34.36
C THR A 333 -12.98 1.46 -35.87
N ASP A 334 -11.97 0.91 -36.55
CA ASP A 334 -11.81 0.86 -38.01
C ASP A 334 -11.97 -0.59 -38.53
#